data_AF-A0A402AQQ0-F1
#
_entry.id   AF-A0A402AQQ0-F1
#
_cell.length_a   1.000
_cell.length_b   1.000
_cell.length_c   1.000
_cell.angle_alpha   90.00
_cell.angle_beta   90.00
_cell.angle_gamma   90.00
#
_symmetry.space_group_name_H-M   'P 1'
#
loop_
_entity.id
_entity.type
_entity.pdbx_description
1 polymer ?
#
loop_
_entity_poly.entity_id
_entity_poly.type
_entity_poly.pdbx_seq_one_letter_code
_entity_poly.pdbx_strand_id
1 'polypeptide(L)'
;MQTSLPQPEQRKQASSPSWLNSQSLQVARFTLYSYSRSGWILLDIVLVWLIHQLFFSSPQLTSAQFFGVAIPALSAEAIFSTLILTRRAMKANLYLPLARLTTRSTYLNGIILATCALRIACYLLLLLFTTALPANWSYLLSSSPSVLLISILCALLTIAFSNPLATTTARIIFLLWIVLVLWSNFTQTSGFVQYLKIFQLPLQPVAASYQIVLSGTIGAWGWVGLGIIILYIAITIAVATYWFSKRDLHLT
;
A
#
# COMPACT_ATOMS: atom_id res chain seq x y z
N MET A 1 0.30 23.78 -65.68
CA MET A 1 -0.34 23.94 -64.36
C MET A 1 0.19 22.83 -63.45
N GLN A 2 1.17 23.15 -62.60
CA GLN A 2 1.70 22.23 -61.60
C GLN A 2 0.78 22.26 -60.37
N THR A 3 0.02 21.19 -60.17
CA THR A 3 -0.73 20.94 -58.94
C THR A 3 0.26 20.56 -57.84
N SER A 4 0.60 21.54 -57.01
CA SER A 4 1.33 21.33 -55.76
C SER A 4 0.51 20.45 -54.82
N LEU A 5 1.05 19.28 -54.49
CA LEU A 5 0.47 18.43 -53.45
C LEU A 5 0.56 19.17 -52.11
N PRO A 6 -0.52 19.21 -51.31
CA PRO A 6 -0.49 19.82 -49.99
C PRO A 6 0.53 19.06 -49.14
N GLN A 7 1.50 19.79 -48.60
CA GLN A 7 2.44 19.28 -47.60
C GLN A 7 1.64 18.62 -46.47
N PRO A 8 2.07 17.44 -45.99
CA PRO A 8 1.43 16.83 -44.84
C PRO A 8 1.61 17.78 -43.68
N GLU A 9 0.51 18.42 -43.27
CA GLU A 9 0.42 19.09 -41.99
C GLU A 9 1.02 18.16 -40.95
N GLN A 10 2.17 18.58 -40.41
CA GLN A 10 2.72 18.04 -39.20
C GLN A 10 1.64 18.22 -38.14
N ARG A 11 0.75 17.23 -38.00
CA ARG A 11 0.00 17.00 -36.79
C ARG A 11 1.06 16.90 -35.71
N LYS A 12 1.27 18.02 -35.00
CA LYS A 12 1.83 18.05 -33.66
C LYS A 12 0.95 17.12 -32.84
N GLN A 13 1.21 15.82 -32.94
CA GLN A 13 0.80 14.86 -31.93
C GLN A 13 1.42 15.43 -30.66
N ALA A 14 0.59 16.08 -29.85
CA ALA A 14 0.95 16.46 -28.51
C ALA A 14 1.50 15.19 -27.88
N SER A 15 2.82 15.11 -27.75
CA SER A 15 3.52 13.98 -27.19
C SER A 15 3.05 13.91 -25.75
N SER A 16 2.03 13.08 -25.51
CA SER A 16 1.55 12.78 -24.18
C SER A 16 2.80 12.46 -23.35
N PRO A 17 2.99 13.11 -22.20
CA PRO A 17 4.27 13.07 -21.51
C PRO A 17 4.63 11.61 -21.24
N SER A 18 5.86 11.24 -21.60
CA SER A 18 6.32 9.83 -21.71
C SER A 18 6.10 8.99 -20.44
N TRP A 19 5.99 9.64 -19.27
CA TRP A 19 5.70 8.98 -18.00
C TRP A 19 4.27 8.40 -17.91
N LEU A 20 3.28 9.03 -18.57
CA LEU A 20 1.89 8.54 -18.66
C LEU A 20 1.75 7.29 -19.54
N ASN A 21 2.74 7.03 -20.41
CA ASN A 21 2.79 5.85 -21.26
C ASN A 21 3.72 4.76 -20.70
N SER A 22 4.17 4.90 -19.45
CA SER A 22 4.98 3.87 -18.80
C SER A 22 4.25 2.54 -18.74
N GLN A 23 4.96 1.45 -19.05
CA GLN A 23 4.41 0.08 -19.04
C GLN A 23 3.84 -0.29 -17.66
N SER A 24 4.47 0.18 -16.58
CA SER A 24 3.97 -0.02 -15.21
C SER A 24 2.60 0.63 -14.99
N LEU A 25 2.35 1.83 -15.51
CA LEU A 25 1.05 2.48 -15.39
C LEU A 25 -0.03 1.76 -16.22
N GLN A 26 0.31 1.24 -17.39
CA GLN A 26 -0.63 0.43 -18.19
C GLN A 26 -1.02 -0.85 -17.45
N VAL A 27 -0.04 -1.54 -16.85
CA VAL A 27 -0.29 -2.71 -15.99
C VAL A 27 -1.15 -2.32 -14.80
N ALA A 28 -0.88 -1.19 -14.15
CA ALA A 28 -1.67 -0.71 -13.01
C ALA A 28 -3.14 -0.46 -13.41
N ARG A 29 -3.37 0.23 -14.53
CA ARG A 29 -4.71 0.49 -15.09
C ARG A 29 -5.44 -0.80 -15.42
N PHE A 30 -4.79 -1.73 -16.11
CA PHE A 30 -5.37 -3.02 -16.44
C PHE A 30 -5.72 -3.83 -15.18
N THR A 31 -4.85 -3.81 -14.18
CA THR A 31 -5.06 -4.51 -12.90
C THR A 31 -6.26 -3.92 -12.16
N LEU A 32 -6.35 -2.60 -12.05
CA LEU A 32 -7.49 -1.92 -11.43
C LEU A 32 -8.80 -2.15 -12.20
N TYR A 33 -8.77 -2.09 -13.53
CA TYR A 33 -9.94 -2.36 -14.36
C TYR A 33 -10.43 -3.82 -14.24
N SER A 34 -9.51 -4.78 -14.24
CA SER A 34 -9.83 -6.19 -14.02
C SER A 34 -10.37 -6.44 -12.61
N TYR A 35 -9.85 -5.71 -11.62
CA TYR A 35 -10.32 -5.76 -10.23
C TYR A 35 -11.72 -5.15 -10.07
N SER A 36 -12.00 -4.01 -10.70
CA SER A 36 -13.31 -3.38 -10.66
C SER A 36 -14.37 -4.20 -11.40
N ARG A 37 -14.07 -4.67 -12.61
CA ARG A 37 -14.99 -5.48 -13.43
C ARG A 37 -15.44 -6.77 -12.74
N SER A 38 -14.58 -7.33 -11.89
CA SER A 38 -14.87 -8.56 -11.16
C SER A 38 -15.68 -8.39 -9.87
N GLY A 39 -16.08 -7.16 -9.52
CA GLY A 39 -16.90 -6.89 -8.35
C GLY A 39 -16.15 -6.89 -7.01
N TRP A 40 -14.87 -7.24 -6.96
CA TRP A 40 -14.08 -7.19 -5.73
C TRP A 40 -13.95 -5.77 -5.15
N ILE A 41 -14.03 -4.75 -6.00
CA ILE A 41 -14.10 -3.37 -5.52
C ILE A 41 -15.36 -3.09 -4.69
N LEU A 42 -16.47 -3.79 -4.96
CA LEU A 42 -17.67 -3.70 -4.12
C LEU A 42 -17.42 -4.31 -2.75
N LEU A 43 -16.63 -5.37 -2.66
CA LEU A 43 -16.25 -5.95 -1.38
C LEU A 43 -15.42 -4.96 -0.56
N ASP A 44 -14.45 -4.27 -1.16
CA ASP A 44 -13.65 -3.25 -0.48
C ASP A 44 -14.55 -2.08 -0.02
N ILE A 45 -15.49 -1.63 -0.85
CA ILE A 45 -16.48 -0.59 -0.50
C ILE A 45 -17.34 -1.05 0.69
N VAL A 46 -17.84 -2.29 0.65
CA VAL A 46 -18.64 -2.88 1.74
C VAL A 46 -17.82 -3.02 3.01
N LEU A 47 -16.55 -3.42 2.92
CA LEU A 47 -15.65 -3.51 4.07
C LEU A 47 -15.40 -2.14 4.71
N VAL A 48 -15.11 -1.11 3.91
CA VAL A 48 -14.95 0.26 4.41
C VAL A 48 -16.24 0.77 5.04
N TRP A 49 -17.40 0.49 4.42
CA TRP A 49 -18.70 0.82 4.99
C TRP A 49 -18.97 0.07 6.30
N LEU A 50 -18.65 -1.22 6.40
CA LEU A 50 -18.78 -1.99 7.64
C LEU A 50 -17.87 -1.45 8.75
N ILE A 51 -16.61 -1.12 8.43
CA ILE A 51 -15.69 -0.46 9.37
C ILE A 51 -16.32 0.84 9.88
N HIS A 52 -16.90 1.63 8.98
CA HIS A 52 -17.61 2.85 9.36
C HIS A 52 -18.79 2.57 10.29
N GLN A 53 -19.67 1.63 9.95
CA GLN A 53 -20.86 1.35 10.77
C GLN A 53 -20.51 0.78 12.14
N LEU A 54 -19.52 -0.11 12.22
CA LEU A 54 -19.13 -0.78 13.47
C LEU A 54 -18.41 0.16 14.44
N PHE A 55 -17.59 1.08 13.94
CA PHE A 55 -16.70 1.87 14.78
C PHE A 55 -16.98 3.38 14.77
N PHE A 56 -17.56 3.90 13.69
CA PHE A 56 -17.72 5.34 13.45
C PHE A 56 -19.16 5.85 13.44
N SER A 57 -20.14 4.99 13.76
CA SER A 57 -21.56 5.37 13.86
C SER A 57 -21.92 6.21 15.11
N SER A 58 -21.02 6.29 16.10
CA SER A 58 -21.26 7.05 17.32
C SER A 58 -20.97 8.55 17.11
N PRO A 59 -21.89 9.46 17.48
CA PRO A 59 -21.77 10.90 17.20
C PRO A 59 -20.69 11.65 18.01
N GLN A 60 -19.97 10.98 18.94
CA GLN A 60 -19.04 11.63 19.87
C GLN A 60 -17.57 11.17 19.71
N LEU A 61 -17.16 10.78 18.51
CA LEU A 61 -15.78 10.34 18.29
C LEU A 61 -14.80 11.50 18.27
N THR A 62 -13.82 11.43 19.18
CA THR A 62 -12.64 12.29 19.12
C THR A 62 -11.73 11.88 17.95
N SER A 63 -10.92 12.81 17.44
CA SER A 63 -9.99 12.51 16.35
C SER A 63 -8.96 11.44 16.72
N ALA A 64 -8.48 11.42 17.97
CA ALA A 64 -7.59 10.37 18.46
C ALA A 64 -8.26 8.98 18.45
N GLN A 65 -9.53 8.89 18.84
CA GLN A 65 -10.30 7.64 18.77
C GLN A 65 -10.54 7.20 17.32
N PHE A 66 -10.88 8.15 16.43
CA PHE A 66 -11.05 7.86 15.01
C PHE A 66 -9.83 7.14 14.46
N PHE A 67 -8.64 7.70 14.69
CA PHE A 67 -7.43 7.11 14.16
C PHE A 67 -6.93 5.87 14.89
N GLY A 68 -7.17 5.79 16.21
CA GLY A 68 -6.88 4.60 16.99
C GLY A 68 -7.56 3.35 16.41
N VAL A 69 -8.73 3.52 15.79
CA VAL A 69 -9.46 2.45 15.10
C VAL A 69 -9.19 2.41 13.60
N ALA A 70 -9.09 3.55 12.91
CA ALA A 70 -8.91 3.61 11.47
C ALA A 70 -7.59 2.95 11.02
N ILE A 71 -6.50 3.14 11.76
CA ILE A 71 -5.20 2.55 11.42
C ILE A 71 -5.25 1.01 11.38
N PRO A 72 -5.64 0.30 12.46
CA PRO A 72 -5.70 -1.16 12.42
C PRO A 72 -6.77 -1.66 11.45
N ALA A 73 -7.93 -1.00 11.35
CA ALA A 73 -9.01 -1.41 10.45
C ALA A 73 -8.60 -1.31 8.97
N LEU A 74 -8.02 -0.18 8.54
CA LEU A 74 -7.52 0.00 7.18
C LEU A 74 -6.29 -0.85 6.89
N SER A 75 -5.46 -1.14 7.89
CA SER A 75 -4.32 -2.05 7.71
C SER A 75 -4.79 -3.49 7.47
N ALA A 76 -5.82 -3.94 8.20
CA ALA A 76 -6.43 -5.26 7.99
C ALA A 76 -7.10 -5.36 6.62
N GLU A 77 -7.87 -4.33 6.24
CA GLU A 77 -8.49 -4.24 4.91
C GLU A 77 -7.43 -4.18 3.81
N ALA A 78 -6.33 -3.44 4.00
CA ALA A 78 -5.18 -3.40 3.10
C ALA A 78 -4.52 -4.77 2.90
N ILE A 79 -4.34 -5.55 3.96
CA ILE A 79 -3.79 -6.92 3.85
C ILE A 79 -4.76 -7.79 3.02
N PHE A 80 -6.04 -7.77 3.34
CA PHE A 80 -7.04 -8.63 2.71
C PHE A 80 -7.21 -8.35 1.21
N SER A 81 -7.49 -7.10 0.86
CA SER A 81 -7.66 -6.65 -0.53
C SER A 81 -6.38 -6.85 -1.36
N THR A 82 -5.21 -6.59 -0.77
CA THR A 82 -3.92 -6.82 -1.45
C THR A 82 -3.65 -8.30 -1.67
N LEU A 83 -4.00 -9.18 -0.73
CA LEU A 83 -3.91 -10.64 -0.93
C LEU A 83 -4.78 -11.12 -2.09
N ILE A 84 -6.00 -10.59 -2.22
CA ILE A 84 -6.91 -10.93 -3.32
C ILE A 84 -6.34 -10.41 -4.65
N LEU A 85 -5.93 -9.13 -4.67
CA LEU A 85 -5.39 -8.48 -5.86
C LEU A 85 -4.13 -9.20 -6.36
N THR A 86 -3.19 -9.51 -5.46
CA THR A 86 -1.95 -10.24 -5.79
C THR A 86 -2.23 -11.66 -6.29
N ARG A 87 -3.09 -12.43 -5.61
CA ARG A 87 -3.46 -13.80 -6.05
C ARG A 87 -4.10 -13.82 -7.43
N ARG A 88 -4.85 -12.78 -7.78
CA ARG A 88 -5.50 -12.68 -9.09
C ARG A 88 -4.56 -12.19 -10.18
N ALA A 89 -3.73 -11.21 -9.87
CA ALA A 89 -2.73 -10.70 -10.80
C ALA A 89 -1.70 -11.79 -11.12
N MET A 90 -1.24 -12.56 -10.13
CA MET A 90 -0.20 -13.58 -10.28
C MET A 90 -0.72 -14.97 -10.71
N LYS A 91 -1.86 -15.06 -11.41
CA LYS A 91 -2.34 -16.37 -11.94
C LYS A 91 -1.51 -16.82 -13.14
N ALA A 92 -1.26 -18.12 -13.26
CA ALA A 92 -0.51 -18.76 -14.35
C ALA A 92 -0.94 -18.29 -15.76
N ASN A 93 -2.24 -18.12 -16.00
CA ASN A 93 -2.76 -17.72 -17.31
C ASN A 93 -2.37 -16.29 -17.72
N LEU A 94 -2.02 -15.44 -16.76
CA LEU A 94 -1.54 -14.08 -17.02
C LEU A 94 -0.03 -14.05 -17.31
N TYR A 95 0.73 -15.12 -17.05
CA TYR A 95 2.18 -15.17 -17.31
C TYR A 95 2.53 -15.20 -18.81
N LEU A 96 1.66 -15.71 -19.68
CA LEU A 96 1.89 -15.78 -21.12
C LEU A 96 2.05 -14.39 -21.77
N PRO A 97 1.20 -13.38 -21.48
CA PRO A 97 1.45 -12.01 -21.93
C PRO A 97 2.62 -11.34 -21.19
N LEU A 98 2.96 -11.74 -19.95
CA LEU A 98 4.17 -11.26 -19.25
C LEU A 98 5.47 -11.69 -19.94
N ALA A 99 5.50 -12.84 -20.63
CA ALA A 99 6.67 -13.27 -21.41
C ALA A 99 6.99 -12.30 -22.56
N ARG A 100 6.03 -11.45 -22.96
CA ARG A 100 6.21 -10.42 -24.00
C ARG A 100 6.55 -9.03 -23.45
N LEU A 101 6.38 -8.77 -22.15
CA LEU A 101 6.77 -7.50 -21.56
C LEU A 101 8.30 -7.46 -21.41
N THR A 102 8.92 -6.39 -21.90
CA THR A 102 10.38 -6.22 -21.98
C THR A 102 11.08 -6.31 -20.61
N THR A 103 10.39 -6.07 -19.49
CA THR A 103 10.96 -6.27 -18.13
C THR A 103 9.90 -6.68 -17.11
N ARG A 104 10.08 -7.83 -16.46
CA ARG A 104 9.15 -8.39 -15.45
C ARG A 104 9.00 -7.51 -14.20
N SER A 105 10.01 -6.69 -13.88
CA SER A 105 9.96 -5.69 -12.81
C SER A 105 8.89 -4.60 -13.06
N THR A 106 8.62 -4.24 -14.32
CA THR A 106 7.57 -3.25 -14.64
C THR A 106 6.18 -3.75 -14.29
N TYR A 107 5.95 -5.07 -14.40
CA TYR A 107 4.70 -5.69 -14.03
C TYR A 107 4.46 -5.63 -12.51
N LEU A 108 5.47 -6.01 -11.71
CA LEU A 108 5.40 -5.91 -10.26
C LEU A 108 5.19 -4.45 -9.80
N ASN A 109 5.91 -3.51 -10.42
CA ASN A 109 5.73 -2.08 -10.16
C ASN A 109 4.31 -1.61 -10.52
N GLY A 110 3.70 -2.14 -11.59
CA GLY A 110 2.31 -1.87 -11.93
C GLY A 110 1.32 -2.38 -10.88
N ILE A 111 1.54 -3.58 -10.32
CA ILE A 111 0.73 -4.10 -9.21
C ILE A 111 0.90 -3.23 -7.95
N ILE A 112 2.12 -2.82 -7.64
CA ILE A 112 2.42 -1.93 -6.52
C ILE A 112 1.65 -0.61 -6.68
N LEU A 113 1.73 0.01 -7.86
CA LEU A 113 1.02 1.26 -8.16
C LEU A 113 -0.51 1.08 -8.07
N ALA A 114 -1.06 0.00 -8.61
CA ALA A 114 -2.48 -0.32 -8.49
C ALA A 114 -2.91 -0.44 -7.02
N THR A 115 -2.10 -1.11 -6.21
CA THR A 115 -2.39 -1.33 -4.80
C THR A 115 -2.35 -0.01 -4.02
N CYS A 116 -1.35 0.84 -4.26
CA CYS A 116 -1.26 2.18 -3.68
C CYS A 116 -2.47 3.04 -4.06
N ALA A 117 -2.86 3.04 -5.34
CA ALA A 117 -4.04 3.77 -5.82
C ALA A 117 -5.33 3.29 -5.13
N LEU A 118 -5.48 1.97 -4.94
CA LEU A 118 -6.61 1.39 -4.24
C LEU A 118 -6.64 1.80 -2.76
N ARG A 119 -5.49 1.87 -2.08
CA ARG A 119 -5.41 2.35 -0.68
C ARG A 119 -5.83 3.81 -0.56
N ILE A 120 -5.37 4.66 -1.47
CA ILE A 120 -5.76 6.07 -1.52
C ILE A 120 -7.28 6.18 -1.70
N ALA A 121 -7.86 5.42 -2.62
CA ALA A 121 -9.30 5.42 -2.86
C ALA A 121 -10.11 4.93 -1.65
N CYS A 122 -9.69 3.84 -1.00
CA CYS A 122 -10.37 3.31 0.20
C CYS A 122 -10.29 4.28 1.38
N TYR A 123 -9.13 4.93 1.57
CA TYR A 123 -8.99 5.96 2.59
C TYR A 123 -9.89 7.17 2.33
N LEU A 124 -9.94 7.67 1.09
CA LEU A 124 -10.83 8.77 0.72
C LEU A 124 -12.30 8.39 0.87
N LEU A 125 -12.67 7.15 0.57
CA LEU A 125 -14.02 6.63 0.79
C LEU A 125 -14.38 6.60 2.29
N LEU A 126 -13.45 6.15 3.14
CA LEU A 126 -13.65 6.20 4.59
C LEU A 126 -13.84 7.64 5.07
N LEU A 127 -12.98 8.55 4.61
CA LEU A 127 -13.10 9.98 4.93
C LEU A 127 -14.45 10.53 4.51
N LEU A 128 -14.92 10.20 3.30
CA LEU A 128 -16.22 10.62 2.78
C LEU A 128 -17.35 10.20 3.73
N PHE A 129 -17.37 8.96 4.20
CA PHE A 129 -18.39 8.50 5.16
C PHE A 129 -18.31 9.22 6.50
N THR A 130 -17.09 9.56 6.95
CA THR A 130 -16.88 10.28 8.21
C THR A 130 -17.06 11.80 8.12
N THR A 131 -17.32 12.38 6.95
CA THR A 131 -17.50 13.85 6.78
C THR A 131 -18.64 14.43 7.61
N ALA A 132 -19.59 13.60 8.04
CA ALA A 132 -20.71 13.99 8.90
C ALA A 132 -20.33 14.11 10.39
N LEU A 133 -19.12 13.70 10.79
CA LEU A 133 -18.68 13.75 12.18
C LEU A 133 -18.18 15.17 12.56
N PRO A 134 -18.44 15.62 13.81
CA PRO A 134 -17.94 16.90 14.33
C PRO A 134 -16.44 16.83 14.67
N ALA A 135 -15.61 16.50 13.67
CA ALA A 135 -14.17 16.35 13.82
C ALA A 135 -13.43 17.65 13.43
N ASN A 136 -12.35 17.96 14.16
CA ASN A 136 -11.42 19.03 13.79
C ASN A 136 -10.73 18.68 12.46
N TRP A 137 -11.22 19.25 11.35
CA TRP A 137 -10.73 19.01 9.99
C TRP A 137 -9.23 19.24 9.83
N SER A 138 -8.67 20.22 10.54
CA SER A 138 -7.22 20.50 10.54
C SER A 138 -6.40 19.32 11.07
N TYR A 139 -6.84 18.74 12.19
CA TYR A 139 -6.22 17.57 12.81
C TYR A 139 -6.37 16.32 11.92
N LEU A 140 -7.55 16.16 11.32
CA LEU A 140 -7.83 15.05 10.44
C LEU A 140 -6.93 15.10 9.19
N LEU A 141 -6.79 16.28 8.57
CA LEU A 141 -5.93 16.47 7.41
C LEU A 141 -4.44 16.35 7.72
N SER A 142 -3.98 16.87 8.87
CA SER A 142 -2.57 16.75 9.28
C SER A 142 -2.14 15.31 9.51
N SER A 143 -3.03 14.49 10.10
CA SER A 143 -2.72 13.11 10.47
C SER A 143 -3.02 12.11 9.34
N SER A 144 -3.77 12.52 8.31
CA SER A 144 -4.13 11.68 7.16
C SER A 144 -2.94 11.01 6.45
N PRO A 145 -1.82 11.70 6.17
CA PRO A 145 -0.69 11.09 5.47
C PRO A 145 -0.09 9.91 6.23
N SER A 146 -0.03 9.98 7.56
CA SER A 146 0.50 8.90 8.40
C SER A 146 -0.31 7.62 8.25
N VAL A 147 -1.64 7.72 8.32
CA VAL A 147 -2.55 6.57 8.15
C VAL A 147 -2.38 5.95 6.77
N LEU A 148 -2.34 6.80 5.75
CA LEU A 148 -2.20 6.37 4.36
C LEU A 148 -0.87 5.66 4.13
N LEU A 149 0.25 6.21 4.63
CA LEU A 149 1.57 5.58 4.51
C LEU A 149 1.65 4.25 5.26
N ILE A 150 1.07 4.12 6.45
CA ILE A 150 0.99 2.85 7.18
C ILE A 150 0.19 1.82 6.37
N SER A 151 -0.97 2.21 5.84
CA SER A 151 -1.80 1.30 5.03
C SER A 151 -1.10 0.84 3.74
N ILE A 152 -0.34 1.74 3.08
CA ILE A 152 0.48 1.42 1.92
C ILE A 152 1.62 0.48 2.32
N LEU A 153 2.31 0.74 3.43
CA LEU A 153 3.38 -0.13 3.91
C LEU A 153 2.86 -1.54 4.21
N CYS A 154 1.71 -1.67 4.89
CA CYS A 154 1.07 -2.96 5.14
C CYS A 154 0.72 -3.70 3.83
N ALA A 155 0.18 -2.98 2.84
CA ALA A 155 -0.10 -3.54 1.54
C ALA A 155 1.18 -4.00 0.82
N LEU A 156 2.24 -3.19 0.82
CA LEU A 156 3.53 -3.53 0.20
C LEU A 156 4.21 -4.72 0.86
N LEU A 157 4.20 -4.79 2.19
CA LEU A 157 4.67 -5.97 2.91
C LEU A 157 3.86 -7.20 2.51
N THR A 158 2.54 -7.06 2.39
CA THR A 158 1.67 -8.14 1.91
C THR A 158 2.06 -8.61 0.50
N ILE A 159 2.36 -7.67 -0.42
CA ILE A 159 2.88 -8.02 -1.76
C ILE A 159 4.22 -8.75 -1.63
N ALA A 160 5.19 -8.18 -0.91
CA ALA A 160 6.53 -8.74 -0.75
C ALA A 160 6.50 -10.17 -0.19
N PHE A 161 5.58 -10.46 0.74
CA PHE A 161 5.40 -11.78 1.34
C PHE A 161 4.42 -12.69 0.59
N SER A 162 3.68 -12.20 -0.41
CA SER A 162 2.73 -13.02 -1.19
C SER A 162 3.42 -14.06 -2.08
N ASN A 163 2.70 -15.11 -2.48
CA ASN A 163 3.18 -16.05 -3.49
C ASN A 163 2.99 -15.39 -4.87
N PRO A 164 4.00 -15.38 -5.75
CA PRO A 164 5.24 -16.20 -5.73
C PRO A 164 6.51 -15.43 -5.35
N LEU A 165 6.43 -14.31 -4.63
CA LEU A 165 7.60 -13.46 -4.31
C LEU A 165 8.45 -14.02 -3.17
N ALA A 166 7.84 -14.29 -2.01
CA ALA A 166 8.57 -14.83 -0.85
C ALA A 166 8.67 -16.36 -0.86
N THR A 167 9.80 -16.90 -0.40
CA THR A 167 9.96 -18.32 -0.10
C THR A 167 9.15 -18.69 1.15
N THR A 168 8.80 -19.98 1.28
CA THR A 168 8.14 -20.50 2.48
C THR A 168 8.97 -20.21 3.74
N THR A 169 10.30 -20.30 3.64
CA THR A 169 11.22 -19.98 4.73
C THR A 169 11.15 -18.51 5.13
N ALA A 170 11.17 -17.57 4.17
CA ALA A 170 11.07 -16.14 4.47
C ALA A 170 9.74 -15.78 5.15
N ARG A 171 8.63 -16.44 4.77
CA ARG A 171 7.33 -16.28 5.44
C ARG A 171 7.35 -16.78 6.87
N ILE A 172 7.91 -17.96 7.12
CA ILE A 172 8.01 -18.52 8.47
C ILE A 172 8.88 -17.62 9.34
N ILE A 173 10.02 -17.14 8.85
CA ILE A 173 10.89 -16.20 9.56
C ILE A 173 10.15 -14.89 9.88
N PHE A 174 9.39 -14.35 8.92
CA PHE A 174 8.60 -13.14 9.12
C PHE A 174 7.49 -13.33 10.16
N LEU A 175 6.77 -14.45 10.11
CA LEU A 175 5.75 -14.79 11.12
C LEU A 175 6.38 -14.96 12.50
N LEU A 176 7.53 -15.64 12.59
CA LEU A 176 8.27 -15.81 13.83
C LEU A 176 8.72 -14.46 14.39
N TRP A 177 9.20 -13.55 13.52
CA TRP A 177 9.53 -12.19 13.90
C TRP A 177 8.31 -11.41 14.45
N ILE A 178 7.14 -11.51 13.81
CA ILE A 178 5.90 -10.90 14.33
C ILE A 178 5.57 -11.45 15.74
N VAL A 179 5.64 -12.77 15.93
CA VAL A 179 5.38 -13.39 17.23
C VAL A 179 6.37 -12.88 18.29
N LEU A 180 7.66 -12.78 17.97
CA LEU A 180 8.68 -12.24 18.87
C LEU A 180 8.42 -10.78 19.23
N VAL A 181 8.05 -9.95 18.26
CA VAL A 181 7.68 -8.55 18.50
C VAL A 181 6.48 -8.47 19.43
N LEU A 182 5.40 -9.22 19.15
CA LEU A 182 4.20 -9.17 19.98
C LEU A 182 4.52 -9.64 21.41
N TRP A 183 5.27 -10.74 21.54
CA TRP A 183 5.71 -11.27 22.83
C TRP A 183 6.53 -10.25 23.64
N SER A 184 7.41 -9.50 22.97
CA SER A 184 8.25 -8.48 23.62
C SER A 184 7.45 -7.34 24.25
N ASN A 185 6.22 -7.07 23.79
CA ASN A 185 5.35 -6.05 24.38
C ASN A 185 4.58 -6.53 25.61
N PHE A 186 4.29 -7.83 25.72
CA PHE A 186 3.53 -8.38 26.84
C PHE A 186 4.35 -8.56 28.13
N THR A 187 5.66 -8.84 28.00
CA THR A 187 6.50 -9.20 29.14
C THR A 187 7.32 -8.00 29.57
N GLN A 188 6.87 -7.18 30.53
CA GLN A 188 7.62 -5.95 30.92
C GLN A 188 8.66 -6.17 32.03
N THR A 189 8.68 -7.33 32.69
CA THR A 189 9.32 -7.51 34.00
C THR A 189 10.66 -8.25 34.02
N SER A 190 11.18 -8.74 32.88
CA SER A 190 12.46 -9.48 32.86
C SER A 190 13.56 -8.75 32.07
N GLY A 191 14.80 -8.79 32.56
CA GLY A 191 15.95 -8.15 31.89
C GLY A 191 16.20 -8.66 30.47
N PHE A 192 15.78 -9.89 30.15
CA PHE A 192 15.84 -10.47 28.81
C PHE A 192 15.01 -9.70 27.77
N VAL A 193 13.94 -9.02 28.21
CA VAL A 193 13.04 -8.25 27.32
C VAL A 193 13.74 -7.03 26.73
N GLN A 194 14.73 -6.45 27.41
CA GLN A 194 15.47 -5.30 26.88
C GLN A 194 16.21 -5.65 25.59
N TYR A 195 16.75 -6.86 25.46
CA TYR A 195 17.37 -7.35 24.23
C TYR A 195 16.33 -7.60 23.13
N LEU A 196 15.13 -8.06 23.50
CA LEU A 196 14.02 -8.26 22.56
C LEU A 196 13.51 -6.95 21.95
N LYS A 197 13.70 -5.79 22.60
CA LYS A 197 13.35 -4.47 22.03
C LYS A 197 14.10 -4.15 20.74
N ILE A 198 15.27 -4.75 20.50
CA ILE A 198 16.01 -4.57 19.24
C ILE A 198 15.18 -5.10 18.06
N PHE A 199 14.39 -6.17 18.25
CA PHE A 199 13.50 -6.68 17.21
C PHE A 199 12.32 -5.76 16.91
N GLN A 200 12.03 -4.78 17.77
CA GLN A 200 11.00 -3.76 17.54
C GLN A 200 11.53 -2.58 16.70
N LEU A 201 12.84 -2.47 16.49
CA LEU A 201 13.46 -1.37 15.75
C LEU A 201 12.87 -1.21 14.33
N PRO A 202 12.58 -2.29 13.57
CA PRO A 202 11.91 -2.16 12.27
C PRO A 202 10.47 -1.62 12.34
N LEU A 203 9.82 -1.67 13.50
CA LEU A 203 8.45 -1.18 13.71
C LEU A 203 8.41 0.22 14.32
N GLN A 204 9.54 0.75 14.78
CA GLN A 204 9.62 2.11 15.32
C GLN A 204 9.06 3.17 14.38
N PRO A 205 9.25 3.12 13.04
CA PRO A 205 8.66 4.11 12.14
C PRO A 205 7.14 4.08 12.16
N VAL A 206 6.54 2.88 12.19
CA VAL A 206 5.09 2.68 12.31
C VAL A 206 4.59 3.21 13.64
N ALA A 207 5.31 2.93 14.74
CA ALA A 207 4.97 3.45 16.06
C ALA A 207 5.06 4.98 16.11
N ALA A 208 6.07 5.59 15.50
CA ALA A 208 6.21 7.04 15.42
C ALA A 208 5.04 7.67 14.64
N SER A 209 4.66 7.09 13.50
CA SER A 209 3.50 7.58 12.75
C SER A 209 2.17 7.35 13.47
N TYR A 210 2.05 6.29 14.26
CA TYR A 210 0.91 6.10 15.16
C TYR A 210 0.85 7.20 16.24
N GLN A 211 2.00 7.56 16.83
CA GLN A 211 2.06 8.64 17.82
C GLN A 211 1.71 10.01 17.24
N ILE A 212 2.17 10.35 16.02
CA ILE A 212 1.77 11.58 15.31
C ILE A 212 0.25 11.67 15.22
N VAL A 213 -0.38 10.54 14.95
CA VAL A 213 -1.81 10.48 14.70
C VAL A 213 -2.62 10.60 16.00
N LEU A 214 -2.08 10.14 17.14
CA LEU A 214 -2.68 10.31 18.45
C LEU A 214 -2.47 11.72 19.04
N SER A 215 -1.35 12.39 18.72
CA SER A 215 -1.11 13.78 19.14
C SER A 215 -1.74 14.81 18.19
N GLY A 216 -1.90 14.44 16.92
CA GLY A 216 -2.30 15.21 15.72
C GLY A 216 -1.72 16.60 15.55
N THR A 217 -0.60 16.84 16.24
CA THR A 217 0.39 17.83 15.89
C THR A 217 1.58 17.08 15.28
N ILE A 218 1.98 17.50 14.07
CA ILE A 218 3.20 17.00 13.45
C ILE A 218 4.36 17.83 13.99
N GLY A 219 4.98 17.35 15.08
CA GLY A 219 6.25 17.89 15.55
C GLY A 219 7.40 17.56 14.58
N ALA A 220 8.59 18.13 14.82
CA ALA A 220 9.79 17.84 14.02
C ALA A 220 10.10 16.33 13.95
N TRP A 221 9.93 15.61 15.06
CA TRP A 221 10.08 14.16 15.13
C TRP A 221 9.03 13.39 14.31
N GLY A 222 7.86 13.99 14.11
CA GLY A 222 6.81 13.42 13.26
C GLY A 222 7.23 13.41 11.79
N TRP A 223 7.80 14.52 11.31
CA TRP A 223 8.35 14.59 9.95
C TRP A 223 9.47 13.59 9.71
N VAL A 224 10.36 13.41 10.71
CA VAL A 224 11.40 12.38 10.65
C VAL A 224 10.79 10.98 10.56
N GLY A 225 9.78 10.68 11.38
CA GLY A 225 9.05 9.40 11.33
C GLY A 225 8.43 9.13 9.96
N LEU A 226 7.76 10.12 9.36
CA LEU A 226 7.20 10.01 8.00
C LEU A 226 8.28 9.76 6.95
N GLY A 227 9.41 10.47 7.03
CA GLY A 227 10.56 10.26 6.14
C GLY A 227 11.11 8.83 6.23
N ILE A 228 11.20 8.28 7.45
CA ILE A 228 11.64 6.89 7.64
C ILE A 228 10.61 5.90 7.06
N ILE A 229 9.30 6.12 7.21
CA ILE A 229 8.30 5.24 6.57
C ILE A 229 8.43 5.26 5.05
N ILE A 230 8.61 6.44 4.45
CA ILE A 230 8.82 6.56 2.99
C ILE A 230 10.06 5.77 2.57
N LEU A 231 11.15 5.85 3.34
CA LEU A 231 12.34 5.05 3.12
C LEU A 231 12.05 3.55 3.22
N TYR A 232 11.26 3.11 4.21
CA TYR A 232 10.86 1.70 4.35
C TYR A 232 10.01 1.22 3.17
N ILE A 233 9.09 2.05 2.68
CA ILE A 233 8.31 1.79 1.47
C ILE A 233 9.26 1.59 0.27
N ALA A 234 10.22 2.49 0.06
CA ALA A 234 11.19 2.40 -1.03
C ALA A 234 12.06 1.15 -0.93
N ILE A 235 12.58 0.83 0.27
CA ILE A 235 13.36 -0.38 0.53
C ILE A 235 12.51 -1.63 0.25
N THR A 236 11.26 -1.67 0.71
CA THR A 236 10.37 -2.82 0.49
C THR A 236 10.12 -3.04 -0.99
N ILE A 237 9.91 -1.98 -1.77
CA ILE A 237 9.76 -2.05 -3.23
C ILE A 237 11.06 -2.57 -3.88
N ALA A 238 12.22 -2.04 -3.48
CA ALA A 238 13.53 -2.46 -4.01
C ALA A 238 13.83 -3.94 -3.70
N VAL A 239 13.55 -4.39 -2.48
CA VAL A 239 13.73 -5.78 -2.06
C VAL A 239 12.76 -6.70 -2.82
N ALA A 240 11.48 -6.33 -2.92
CA ALA A 240 10.48 -7.11 -3.64
C ALA A 240 10.84 -7.28 -5.12
N THR A 241 11.28 -6.20 -5.77
CA THR A 241 11.73 -6.22 -7.18
C THR A 241 13.00 -7.05 -7.37
N TYR A 242 13.97 -6.96 -6.46
CA TYR A 242 15.19 -7.78 -6.50
C TYR A 242 14.88 -9.29 -6.30
N TRP A 243 13.99 -9.63 -5.38
CA TRP A 243 13.62 -11.04 -5.14
C TRP A 243 12.85 -11.62 -6.32
N PHE A 244 11.98 -10.82 -6.93
CA PHE A 244 11.24 -11.22 -8.13
C PHE A 244 12.18 -11.49 -9.30
N SER A 245 13.17 -10.61 -9.53
CA SER A 245 14.13 -10.80 -10.63
C SER A 245 15.04 -12.02 -10.41
N LYS A 246 15.42 -12.33 -9.17
CA LYS A 246 16.30 -13.47 -8.86
C LYS A 246 15.60 -14.83 -9.01
N ARG A 247 14.34 -14.97 -8.60
CA ARG A 247 13.62 -16.26 -8.67
C ARG A 247 13.46 -16.79 -10.08
N ASP A 248 13.38 -15.91 -11.04
CA ASP A 248 13.18 -16.26 -12.45
C ASP A 248 14.40 -16.92 -13.11
N LEU A 249 15.61 -16.71 -12.59
CA LEU A 249 16.84 -17.37 -13.08
C LEU A 249 16.87 -18.87 -12.79
N HIS A 250 16.03 -19.36 -11.88
CA HIS A 250 15.98 -20.77 -11.50
C HIS A 250 14.90 -21.57 -12.23
N LEU A 251 14.11 -20.93 -13.09
CA LEU A 251 13.03 -21.56 -13.87
C LEU A 251 13.35 -21.69 -15.38
N THR A 252 14.54 -21.24 -15.79
CA THR A 252 15.12 -21.43 -17.14
C THR A 252 16.14 -22.55 -17.11
#